data_AF-A0A2A4MU66-F1
#
_entry.id   AF-A0A2A4MU66-F1
#
_cell.length_a   1.000
_cell.length_b   1.000
_cell.length_c   1.000
_cell.angle_alpha   90.00
_cell.angle_beta   90.00
_cell.angle_gamma   90.00
#
_symmetry.space_group_name_H-M   'P 1'
#
loop_
_entity.id
_entity.type
_entity.pdbx_description
1 polymer ?
#
loop_
_entity_poly.entity_id
_entity_poly.type
_entity_poly.pdbx_seq_one_letter_code
_entity_poly.pdbx_strand_id
1 'polypeptide(L)'
;MYPMKSFNFVITLMFLSASCLGAEFQTPLTQYGHPNFQGVWNFSSSTPLERSDSYGETEYLTQLEISELQSNREQTWAGYEVQEEDISSRILSSENATSVGSVNLFWAELSPIRENSRTSLIVYPLDGKIPPVHDGVLVQRGDQTGIREIAGQRPVRYTHGGIARNGPRDRGLSERCLVFNSGPPLRSGPYNNNIQIIQNADHVVILTEMGFDARIIPLMK
;
A
#
# COMPACT_ATOMS: atom_id res chain seq x y z
N MET A 1 -7.62 75.78 46.38
CA MET A 1 -6.81 74.55 46.28
C MET A 1 -7.67 73.53 45.54
N TYR A 2 -7.29 73.20 44.30
CA TYR A 2 -8.13 72.53 43.29
C TYR A 2 -8.47 71.06 43.65
N PRO A 3 -9.67 70.54 43.31
CA PRO A 3 -9.95 69.13 43.40
C PRO A 3 -9.41 68.40 42.16
N MET A 4 -8.55 67.40 42.38
CA MET A 4 -8.12 66.47 41.34
C MET A 4 -9.27 65.53 40.97
N LYS A 5 -9.72 65.57 39.71
CA LYS A 5 -10.63 64.57 39.14
C LYS A 5 -9.81 63.37 38.67
N SER A 6 -10.10 62.19 39.23
CA SER A 6 -9.60 60.92 38.73
C SER A 6 -10.29 60.54 37.42
N PHE A 7 -9.51 60.34 36.37
CA PHE A 7 -9.99 59.91 35.05
C PHE A 7 -9.78 58.39 34.96
N ASN A 8 -10.86 57.61 35.05
CA ASN A 8 -10.82 56.17 34.81
C ASN A 8 -10.82 55.93 33.31
N PHE A 9 -9.70 55.46 32.77
CA PHE A 9 -9.57 55.05 31.38
C PHE A 9 -10.05 53.58 31.25
N VAL A 10 -11.24 53.36 30.70
CA VAL A 10 -11.74 52.02 30.39
C VAL A 10 -11.13 51.60 29.05
N ILE A 11 -10.19 50.66 29.07
CA ILE A 11 -9.66 50.01 27.86
C ILE A 11 -10.64 48.90 27.47
N THR A 12 -11.44 49.15 26.43
CA THR A 12 -12.27 48.12 25.81
C THR A 12 -11.39 47.23 24.92
N LEU A 13 -11.10 46.02 25.38
CA LEU A 13 -10.41 45.00 24.58
C LEU A 13 -11.37 44.45 23.52
N MET A 14 -11.18 44.87 22.26
CA MET A 14 -11.94 44.38 21.13
C MET A 14 -11.35 43.02 20.71
N PHE A 15 -11.98 41.93 21.14
CA PHE A 15 -11.63 40.57 20.67
C PHE A 15 -12.07 40.43 19.21
N LEU A 16 -11.14 40.64 18.26
CA LEU A 16 -11.32 40.20 16.88
C LEU A 16 -11.24 38.66 16.87
N SER A 17 -12.39 38.01 16.89
CA SER A 17 -12.51 36.57 16.61
C SER A 17 -12.17 36.36 15.14
N ALA A 18 -10.91 36.05 14.83
CA ALA A 18 -10.53 35.56 13.51
C ALA A 18 -11.22 34.20 13.30
N SER A 19 -12.42 34.23 12.73
CA SER A 19 -13.10 33.03 12.27
C SER A 19 -12.31 32.53 11.06
N CYS A 20 -11.45 31.54 11.31
CA CYS A 20 -10.83 30.76 10.25
C CYS A 20 -11.96 30.01 9.53
N LEU A 21 -12.51 30.61 8.48
CA LEU A 21 -13.40 29.92 7.54
C LEU A 21 -12.54 28.92 6.78
N GLY A 22 -12.42 27.71 7.33
CA GLY A 22 -11.96 26.57 6.56
C GLY A 22 -12.90 26.42 5.37
N ALA A 23 -12.37 26.44 4.14
CA ALA A 23 -13.16 26.20 2.96
C ALA A 23 -13.88 24.85 3.11
N GLU A 24 -15.21 24.85 3.01
CA GLU A 24 -16.01 23.64 3.08
C GLU A 24 -15.65 22.76 1.88
N PHE A 25 -15.11 21.56 2.14
CA PHE A 25 -14.72 20.65 1.07
C PHE A 25 -15.96 20.18 0.30
N GLN A 26 -16.09 20.61 -0.95
CA GLN A 26 -17.15 20.16 -1.83
C GLN A 26 -16.67 18.93 -2.61
N THR A 27 -17.37 17.81 -2.46
CA THR A 27 -17.03 16.58 -3.18
C THR A 27 -17.28 16.76 -4.68
N PRO A 28 -16.27 16.60 -5.54
CA PRO A 28 -16.47 16.67 -6.98
C PRO A 28 -17.38 15.52 -7.42
N LEU A 29 -18.34 15.83 -8.29
CA LEU A 29 -19.29 14.85 -8.82
C LEU A 29 -18.93 14.49 -10.26
N THR A 30 -19.31 13.27 -10.67
CA THR A 30 -19.29 12.84 -12.07
C THR A 30 -20.45 13.47 -12.84
N GLN A 31 -20.49 13.31 -14.18
CA GLN A 31 -21.64 13.76 -14.99
C GLN A 31 -22.98 13.08 -14.61
N TYR A 32 -22.94 12.03 -13.78
CA TYR A 32 -24.11 11.30 -13.31
C TYR A 32 -24.54 11.70 -11.89
N GLY A 33 -23.84 12.64 -11.25
CA GLY A 33 -24.15 13.08 -9.88
C GLY A 33 -23.52 12.23 -8.77
N HIS A 34 -22.72 11.22 -9.09
CA HIS A 34 -22.00 10.40 -8.10
C HIS A 34 -20.71 11.07 -7.64
N PRO A 35 -20.22 10.84 -6.41
CA PRO A 35 -18.85 11.20 -6.01
C PRO A 35 -17.81 10.70 -7.02
N ASN A 36 -16.91 11.58 -7.44
CA ASN A 36 -15.93 11.30 -8.50
C ASN A 36 -14.64 10.72 -7.91
N PHE A 37 -14.47 9.41 -8.07
CA PHE A 37 -13.26 8.64 -7.77
C PHE A 37 -12.49 8.25 -9.03
N GLN A 38 -12.90 8.71 -10.22
CA GLN A 38 -12.26 8.32 -11.47
C GLN A 38 -10.79 8.74 -11.49
N GLY A 39 -9.95 7.90 -12.09
CA GLY A 39 -8.52 8.17 -12.24
C GLY A 39 -7.66 6.94 -11.96
N VAL A 40 -6.36 7.18 -11.91
CA VAL A 40 -5.36 6.18 -11.53
C VAL A 40 -4.94 6.46 -10.08
N TRP A 41 -5.02 5.44 -9.25
CA TRP A 41 -4.70 5.50 -7.84
C TRP A 41 -3.58 4.53 -7.53
N ASN A 42 -2.63 4.97 -6.72
CA ASN A 42 -1.55 4.14 -6.24
C ASN A 42 -1.88 3.65 -4.82
N PHE A 43 -1.74 2.35 -4.57
CA PHE A 43 -1.99 1.71 -3.28
C PHE A 43 -0.70 1.24 -2.60
N SER A 44 0.46 1.71 -3.03
CA SER A 44 1.72 1.39 -2.37
C SER A 44 1.68 1.83 -0.90
N SER A 45 2.19 0.98 -0.02
CA SER A 45 2.19 1.21 1.42
C SER A 45 3.47 0.68 2.03
N SER A 46 4.11 1.49 2.85
CA SER A 46 5.23 1.08 3.70
C SER A 46 4.79 0.61 5.09
N THR A 47 3.50 0.74 5.41
CA THR A 47 2.88 0.18 6.61
C THR A 47 2.69 -1.33 6.42
N PRO A 48 3.15 -2.18 7.36
CA PRO A 48 2.98 -3.63 7.25
C PRO A 48 1.48 -3.99 7.33
N LEU A 49 1.10 -5.12 6.72
CA LEU A 49 -0.30 -5.56 6.81
C LEU A 49 -0.68 -5.90 8.26
N GLU A 50 0.15 -6.68 8.93
CA GLU A 50 -0.04 -7.15 10.30
C GLU A 50 0.91 -6.41 11.26
N ARG A 51 0.43 -6.14 12.47
CA ARG A 51 1.22 -5.45 13.52
C ARG A 51 2.32 -6.37 14.05
N SER A 52 3.50 -5.83 14.35
CA SER A 52 4.54 -6.57 15.08
C SER A 52 4.10 -6.86 16.51
N ASP A 53 4.47 -8.02 17.07
CA ASP A 53 4.12 -8.41 18.44
C ASP A 53 4.65 -7.39 19.47
N SER A 54 5.75 -6.71 19.16
CA SER A 54 6.34 -5.64 19.97
C SER A 54 5.41 -4.45 20.20
N TYR A 55 4.42 -4.23 19.32
CA TYR A 55 3.48 -3.12 19.43
C TYR A 55 2.21 -3.47 20.20
N GLY A 56 1.89 -4.75 20.44
CA GLY A 56 0.64 -5.16 21.11
C GLY A 56 -0.59 -4.55 20.44
N GLU A 57 -1.33 -3.71 21.17
CA GLU A 57 -2.52 -2.99 20.65
C GLU A 57 -2.21 -1.54 20.20
N THR A 58 -0.94 -1.15 20.14
CA THR A 58 -0.52 0.23 19.85
C THR A 58 -0.77 0.54 18.37
N GLU A 59 -1.75 1.40 18.07
CA GLU A 59 -2.19 1.67 16.70
C GLU A 59 -1.21 2.55 15.91
N TYR A 60 -0.55 3.50 16.57
CA TYR A 60 0.31 4.50 15.92
C TYR A 60 1.73 4.47 16.46
N LEU A 61 2.68 4.66 15.55
CA LEU A 61 4.08 4.89 15.84
C LEU A 61 4.25 6.26 16.52
N THR A 62 5.21 6.34 17.43
CA THR A 62 5.69 7.61 17.97
C THR A 62 6.47 8.39 16.91
N GLN A 63 6.61 9.70 17.09
CA GLN A 63 7.38 10.53 16.17
C GLN A 63 8.85 10.09 16.06
N LEU A 64 9.43 9.60 17.15
CA LEU A 64 10.79 9.07 17.18
C LEU A 64 10.91 7.83 16.30
N GLU A 65 9.99 6.88 16.44
CA GLU A 65 9.97 5.65 15.63
C GLU A 65 9.74 5.94 14.14
N ILE A 66 8.87 6.91 13.83
CA ILE A 66 8.68 7.36 12.43
C ILE A 66 10.02 7.88 11.88
N SER A 67 10.71 8.74 12.62
CA SER A 67 12.00 9.29 12.17
C SER A 67 13.09 8.22 12.03
N GLU A 68 13.09 7.21 12.90
CA GLU A 68 14.02 6.08 12.83
C GLU A 68 13.72 5.19 11.61
N LEU A 69 12.44 4.89 11.35
CA LEU A 69 12.01 4.15 10.17
C LEU A 69 12.35 4.87 8.87
N GLN A 70 12.19 6.20 8.84
CA GLN A 70 12.58 7.03 7.70
C GLN A 70 14.10 6.94 7.45
N SER A 71 14.91 7.17 8.49
CA SER A 71 16.38 7.04 8.40
C SER A 71 16.82 5.65 7.94
N ASN A 72 16.21 4.58 8.49
CA ASN A 72 16.52 3.21 8.09
C ASN A 72 16.13 2.93 6.63
N ARG A 73 15.02 3.49 6.14
CA ARG A 73 14.61 3.39 4.73
C ARG A 73 15.58 4.13 3.81
N GLU A 74 16.01 5.33 4.17
CA GLU A 74 17.00 6.09 3.40
C GLU A 74 18.34 5.35 3.29
N GLN A 75 18.82 4.77 4.39
CA GLN A 75 20.03 3.94 4.39
C GLN A 75 19.88 2.68 3.53
N THR A 76 18.73 2.00 3.65
CA THR A 76 18.42 0.83 2.83
C THR A 76 18.38 1.19 1.35
N TRP A 77 17.78 2.33 1.02
CA TRP A 77 17.68 2.83 -0.35
C TRP A 77 19.05 3.13 -0.95
N ALA A 78 19.92 3.83 -0.23
CA ALA A 78 21.30 4.08 -0.66
C ALA A 78 22.07 2.77 -0.88
N GLY A 79 21.83 1.76 -0.04
CA GLY A 79 22.39 0.41 -0.23
C GLY A 79 21.92 -0.26 -1.53
N TYR A 80 20.63 -0.15 -1.85
CA TYR A 80 20.10 -0.69 -3.11
C TYR A 80 20.67 0.04 -4.33
N GLU A 81 20.83 1.36 -4.30
CA GLU A 81 21.40 2.11 -5.43
C GLU A 81 22.82 1.64 -5.78
N VAL A 82 23.67 1.45 -4.76
CA VAL A 82 25.02 0.90 -4.93
C VAL A 82 24.98 -0.51 -5.52
N GLN A 83 24.06 -1.35 -5.03
CA GLN A 83 23.90 -2.72 -5.53
C GLN A 83 23.44 -2.75 -6.99
N GLU A 84 22.52 -1.88 -7.40
CA GLU A 84 22.06 -1.78 -8.78
C GLU A 84 23.18 -1.31 -9.73
N GLU A 85 24.03 -0.38 -9.29
CA GLU A 85 25.19 0.05 -10.09
C GLU A 85 26.16 -1.11 -10.33
N ASP A 86 26.48 -1.89 -9.29
CA ASP A 86 27.30 -3.10 -9.41
C ASP A 86 26.66 -4.12 -10.37
N ILE A 87 25.37 -4.43 -10.20
CA ILE A 87 24.63 -5.36 -11.07
C ILE A 87 24.65 -4.88 -12.53
N SER A 88 24.36 -3.60 -12.77
CA SER A 88 24.34 -3.00 -14.11
C SER A 88 25.72 -3.09 -14.76
N SER A 89 26.78 -2.73 -14.04
CA SER A 89 28.16 -2.80 -14.53
C SER A 89 28.56 -4.23 -14.90
N ARG A 90 28.17 -5.22 -14.09
CA ARG A 90 28.43 -6.65 -14.35
C ARG A 90 27.68 -7.15 -15.57
N ILE A 91 26.41 -6.76 -15.75
CA ILE A 91 25.61 -7.17 -16.92
C ILE A 91 26.20 -6.61 -18.22
N LEU A 92 26.62 -5.35 -18.21
CA LEU A 92 27.21 -4.70 -19.39
C LEU A 92 28.61 -5.22 -19.73
N SER A 93 29.36 -5.75 -18.75
CA SER A 93 30.73 -6.21 -18.93
C SER A 93 30.89 -7.74 -19.04
N SER A 94 29.86 -8.51 -18.71
CA SER A 94 29.91 -9.98 -18.72
C SER A 94 29.22 -10.57 -19.93
N GLU A 95 29.97 -11.32 -20.75
CA GLU A 95 29.41 -12.18 -21.81
C GLU A 95 28.60 -13.37 -21.25
N ASN A 96 28.77 -13.69 -19.96
CA ASN A 96 28.16 -14.85 -19.29
C ASN A 96 27.31 -14.45 -18.07
N ALA A 97 26.60 -13.32 -18.13
CA ALA A 97 25.69 -12.92 -17.06
C ALA A 97 24.62 -14.01 -16.84
N THR A 98 24.58 -14.60 -15.65
CA THR A 98 23.59 -15.62 -15.27
C THR A 98 22.20 -15.04 -14.99
N SER A 99 22.10 -13.72 -14.88
CA SER A 99 20.87 -12.95 -14.75
C SER A 99 20.97 -11.69 -15.60
N VAL A 100 19.86 -11.32 -16.22
CA VAL A 100 19.73 -10.09 -17.02
C VAL A 100 19.45 -8.85 -16.15
N GLY A 101 19.45 -8.98 -14.81
CA GLY A 101 19.09 -7.89 -13.90
C GLY A 101 17.65 -7.41 -14.13
N SER A 102 16.73 -8.34 -14.37
CA SER A 102 15.33 -8.01 -14.64
C SER A 102 14.71 -7.26 -13.46
N VAL A 103 14.00 -6.17 -13.75
CA VAL A 103 13.29 -5.32 -12.77
C VAL A 103 14.26 -4.63 -11.80
N ASN A 104 14.94 -3.59 -12.29
CA ASN A 104 15.81 -2.71 -11.50
C ASN A 104 15.00 -1.72 -10.63
N LEU A 105 15.70 -0.93 -9.82
CA LEU A 105 15.09 0.06 -8.92
C LEU A 105 14.19 1.09 -9.60
N PHE A 106 14.35 1.36 -10.90
CA PHE A 106 13.45 2.26 -11.63
C PHE A 106 11.99 1.81 -11.55
N TRP A 107 11.74 0.50 -11.54
CA TRP A 107 10.39 -0.06 -11.44
C TRP A 107 9.89 -0.18 -10.01
N ALA A 108 10.75 -0.03 -9.01
CA ALA A 108 10.43 -0.33 -7.63
C ALA A 108 9.64 0.81 -6.96
N GLU A 109 8.46 0.49 -6.44
CA GLU A 109 7.59 1.43 -5.71
C GLU A 109 7.79 1.28 -4.20
N LEU A 110 9.00 1.57 -3.72
CA LEU A 110 9.40 1.35 -2.32
C LEU A 110 9.07 2.52 -1.38
N SER A 111 8.66 3.66 -1.95
CA SER A 111 8.27 4.87 -1.21
C SER A 111 6.79 5.18 -1.43
N PRO A 112 5.95 5.15 -0.38
CA PRO A 112 4.54 5.47 -0.53
C PRO A 112 4.34 6.97 -0.79
N ILE A 113 3.27 7.31 -1.51
CA ILE A 113 2.89 8.70 -1.82
C ILE A 113 2.65 9.51 -0.54
N ARG A 114 2.13 8.86 0.51
CA ARG A 114 1.85 9.48 1.80
C ARG A 114 2.32 8.59 2.92
N GLU A 115 2.91 9.22 3.94
CA GLU A 115 3.27 8.52 5.15
C GLU A 115 2.03 8.11 5.95
N ASN A 116 2.06 6.86 6.41
CA ASN A 116 1.06 6.29 7.30
C ASN A 116 1.76 5.89 8.59
N SER A 117 1.43 6.60 9.68
CA SER A 117 2.03 6.39 11.00
C SER A 117 1.47 5.18 11.75
N ARG A 118 0.58 4.40 11.14
CA ARG A 118 0.05 3.19 11.76
C ARG A 118 1.11 2.10 11.84
N THR A 119 1.06 1.32 12.90
CA THR A 119 1.90 0.14 13.09
C THR A 119 1.43 -1.06 12.26
N SER A 120 0.23 -1.00 11.66
CA SER A 120 -0.29 -1.97 10.68
C SER A 120 -1.47 -1.41 9.85
N LEU A 121 -1.78 -2.06 8.73
CA LEU A 121 -2.97 -1.77 7.93
C LEU A 121 -4.25 -2.36 8.55
N ILE A 122 -4.14 -3.47 9.30
CA ILE A 122 -5.27 -4.06 10.02
C ILE A 122 -5.51 -3.27 11.31
N VAL A 123 -6.66 -2.61 11.38
CA VAL A 123 -7.05 -1.80 12.55
C VAL A 123 -7.94 -2.56 13.54
N TYR A 124 -8.59 -3.62 13.07
CA TYR A 124 -9.40 -4.52 13.87
C TYR A 124 -9.18 -5.97 13.40
N PRO A 125 -8.87 -6.92 14.30
CA PRO A 125 -8.76 -6.80 15.77
C PRO A 125 -7.66 -5.83 16.25
N LEU A 126 -7.71 -5.42 17.52
CA LEU A 126 -6.82 -4.36 18.06
C LEU A 126 -5.35 -4.76 18.08
N ASP A 127 -5.04 -6.06 18.07
CA ASP A 127 -3.69 -6.57 17.90
C ASP A 127 -3.18 -6.44 16.46
N GLY A 128 -4.04 -6.03 15.50
CA GLY A 128 -3.67 -5.78 14.11
C GLY A 128 -3.24 -7.03 13.37
N LYS A 129 -3.73 -8.20 13.78
CA LYS A 129 -3.40 -9.49 13.16
C LYS A 129 -4.55 -10.00 12.31
N ILE A 130 -4.20 -10.83 11.33
CA ILE A 130 -5.20 -11.62 10.62
C ILE A 130 -5.77 -12.63 11.63
N PRO A 131 -7.11 -12.70 11.81
CA PRO A 131 -7.70 -13.69 12.69
C PRO A 131 -7.27 -15.12 12.33
N PRO A 132 -7.13 -16.02 13.31
CA PRO A 132 -6.78 -17.41 13.04
C PRO A 132 -7.82 -18.03 12.10
N VAL A 133 -7.34 -18.85 11.17
CA VAL A 133 -8.22 -19.64 10.31
C VAL A 133 -8.98 -20.66 11.15
N HIS A 134 -10.21 -20.97 10.74
CA HIS A 134 -11.00 -22.03 11.39
C HIS A 134 -10.35 -23.41 11.23
N ASP A 135 -10.59 -24.29 12.21
CA ASP A 135 -10.16 -25.67 12.17
C ASP A 135 -10.64 -26.37 10.89
N GLY A 136 -9.75 -27.14 10.26
CA GLY A 136 -10.02 -27.85 9.01
C GLY A 136 -9.85 -27.01 7.74
N VAL A 137 -9.58 -25.70 7.83
CA VAL A 137 -9.26 -24.88 6.67
C VAL A 137 -7.81 -25.11 6.21
N LEU A 138 -7.66 -25.61 4.99
CA LEU A 138 -6.34 -25.81 4.38
C LEU A 138 -5.75 -24.47 3.92
N VAL A 139 -4.73 -23.98 4.62
CA VAL A 139 -3.95 -22.82 4.20
C VAL A 139 -2.83 -23.26 3.27
N GLN A 140 -3.03 -23.02 1.97
CA GLN A 140 -2.01 -23.30 0.96
C GLN A 140 -1.04 -22.12 0.83
N ARG A 141 0.23 -22.33 1.19
CA ARG A 141 1.28 -21.33 1.05
C ARG A 141 2.14 -21.67 -0.17
N GLY A 142 2.35 -20.67 -1.02
CA GLY A 142 3.29 -20.78 -2.14
C GLY A 142 4.73 -20.50 -1.72
N ASP A 143 5.64 -20.64 -2.67
CA ASP A 143 7.05 -20.28 -2.54
C ASP A 143 7.34 -19.12 -3.51
N GLN A 144 7.53 -17.92 -2.96
CA GLN A 144 7.82 -16.73 -3.75
C GLN A 144 9.16 -16.83 -4.51
N THR A 145 10.10 -17.65 -4.02
CA THR A 145 11.38 -17.87 -4.71
C THR A 145 11.22 -18.81 -5.91
N GLY A 146 10.15 -19.63 -5.93
CA GLY A 146 9.92 -20.65 -6.95
C GLY A 146 10.98 -21.74 -6.98
N ILE A 147 11.85 -21.84 -5.96
CA ILE A 147 12.98 -22.79 -5.89
C ILE A 147 12.49 -24.15 -5.40
N ARG A 148 11.54 -24.18 -4.47
CA ARG A 148 11.09 -25.41 -3.81
C ARG A 148 9.85 -25.98 -4.50
N GLU A 149 9.84 -27.30 -4.68
CA GLU A 149 8.60 -28.02 -4.97
C GLU A 149 7.84 -28.25 -3.67
N ILE A 150 6.57 -27.85 -3.66
CA ILE A 150 5.71 -27.91 -2.48
C ILE A 150 4.91 -29.20 -2.57
N ALA A 151 4.99 -30.06 -1.56
CA ALA A 151 4.21 -31.29 -1.54
C ALA A 151 2.71 -30.96 -1.63
N GLY A 152 2.02 -31.55 -2.60
CA GLY A 152 0.61 -31.27 -2.84
C GLY A 152 0.03 -32.07 -4.00
N GLN A 153 -1.26 -31.86 -4.24
CA GLN A 153 -2.00 -32.48 -5.34
C GLN A 153 -2.69 -31.42 -6.17
N ARG A 154 -3.09 -31.79 -7.39
CA ARG A 154 -3.89 -30.92 -8.25
C ARG A 154 -5.31 -30.74 -7.69
N PRO A 155 -5.95 -29.59 -7.94
CA PRO A 155 -5.39 -28.41 -8.59
C PRO A 155 -4.51 -27.57 -7.65
N VAL A 156 -3.44 -26.99 -8.19
CA VAL A 156 -2.60 -26.00 -7.49
C VAL A 156 -3.35 -24.67 -7.39
N ARG A 157 -3.58 -24.17 -6.18
CA ARG A 157 -4.38 -22.94 -5.93
C ARG A 157 -3.62 -21.82 -5.19
N TYR A 158 -2.32 -21.95 -4.95
CA TYR A 158 -1.48 -20.87 -4.42
C TYR A 158 -0.82 -20.09 -5.56
N THR A 159 -0.37 -18.86 -5.26
CA THR A 159 0.10 -17.92 -6.29
C THR A 159 1.45 -18.32 -6.90
N HIS A 160 2.51 -18.47 -6.09
CA HIS A 160 3.88 -18.70 -6.56
C HIS A 160 4.40 -20.12 -6.24
N GLY A 161 5.26 -20.67 -7.09
CA GLY A 161 5.87 -21.99 -6.91
C GLY A 161 5.09 -23.10 -7.61
N GLY A 162 5.20 -24.34 -7.13
CA GLY A 162 4.49 -25.46 -7.75
C GLY A 162 4.70 -26.78 -7.02
N ILE A 163 3.89 -27.78 -7.36
CA ILE A 163 4.04 -29.15 -6.86
C ILE A 163 5.00 -29.98 -7.73
N ALA A 164 5.31 -29.49 -8.93
CA ALA A 164 6.32 -30.03 -9.84
C ALA A 164 6.73 -28.97 -10.89
N ARG A 165 7.74 -29.28 -11.71
CA ARG A 165 8.19 -28.46 -12.85
C ARG A 165 7.84 -29.04 -14.23
N ASN A 166 7.28 -30.24 -14.27
CA ASN A 166 7.09 -31.02 -15.50
C ASN A 166 5.87 -30.61 -16.33
N GLY A 167 4.96 -29.79 -15.78
CA GLY A 167 3.76 -29.39 -16.49
C GLY A 167 3.16 -28.08 -15.98
N PRO A 168 2.41 -27.35 -16.83
CA PRO A 168 1.86 -26.05 -16.48
C PRO A 168 0.85 -26.14 -15.32
N ARG A 169 0.08 -27.24 -15.24
CA ARG A 169 -0.92 -27.44 -14.17
C ARG A 169 -0.33 -27.69 -12.78
N ASP A 170 0.97 -27.95 -12.72
CA ASP A 170 1.71 -28.16 -11.48
C ASP A 170 2.33 -26.85 -10.95
N ARG A 171 2.23 -25.76 -11.73
CA ARG A 171 2.70 -24.42 -11.36
C ARG A 171 1.60 -23.61 -10.66
N GLY A 172 2.05 -22.62 -9.90
CA GLY A 172 1.22 -21.64 -9.22
C GLY A 172 0.32 -20.86 -10.16
N LEU A 173 -0.61 -20.11 -9.58
CA LEU A 173 -1.57 -19.31 -10.35
C LEU A 173 -0.91 -18.11 -11.04
N SER A 174 0.11 -17.48 -10.45
CA SER A 174 0.77 -16.30 -11.06
C SER A 174 1.64 -16.70 -12.25
N GLU A 175 2.33 -17.84 -12.17
CA GLU A 175 3.13 -18.38 -13.27
C GLU A 175 2.28 -18.86 -14.47
N ARG A 176 0.98 -19.08 -14.24
CA ARG A 176 0.00 -19.39 -15.28
C ARG A 176 -0.80 -18.17 -15.74
N CYS A 177 -0.45 -16.98 -15.26
CA CYS A 177 -1.16 -15.73 -15.53
C CYS A 177 -2.65 -15.78 -15.16
N LEU A 178 -3.01 -16.50 -14.09
CA LEU A 178 -4.40 -16.65 -13.63
C LEU A 178 -4.74 -15.72 -12.47
N VAL A 179 -3.85 -15.58 -11.50
CA VAL A 179 -4.06 -14.75 -10.30
C VAL A 179 -2.74 -14.13 -9.86
N PHE A 180 -2.76 -12.83 -9.58
CA PHE A 180 -1.60 -12.04 -9.12
C PHE A 180 -1.88 -11.43 -7.73
N ASN A 181 -1.48 -10.17 -7.47
CA ASN A 181 -1.93 -9.42 -6.28
C ASN A 181 -3.30 -8.73 -6.50
N SER A 182 -3.95 -9.04 -7.62
CA SER A 182 -5.20 -8.49 -8.07
C SER A 182 -6.38 -9.15 -7.34
N GLY A 183 -6.99 -8.41 -6.42
CA GLY A 183 -8.18 -8.84 -5.69
C GLY A 183 -8.15 -8.42 -4.22
N PRO A 184 -9.29 -8.35 -3.52
CA PRO A 184 -9.33 -8.01 -2.11
C PRO A 184 -8.71 -9.14 -1.24
N PRO A 185 -7.88 -8.80 -0.23
CA PRO A 185 -7.29 -7.49 -0.02
C PRO A 185 -6.18 -7.21 -1.05
N LEU A 186 -6.21 -6.00 -1.64
CA LEU A 186 -5.11 -5.54 -2.49
C LEU A 186 -3.87 -5.45 -1.60
N ARG A 187 -2.83 -6.22 -1.93
CA ARG A 187 -1.57 -6.20 -1.20
C ARG A 187 -0.52 -5.50 -2.05
N SER A 188 0.09 -4.47 -1.48
CA SER A 188 1.23 -3.80 -2.11
C SER A 188 2.33 -4.82 -2.40
N GLY A 189 2.73 -4.90 -3.68
CA GLY A 189 3.94 -5.57 -4.12
C GLY A 189 5.11 -4.59 -4.23
N PRO A 190 6.26 -5.05 -4.73
CA PRO A 190 7.41 -4.18 -4.98
C PRO A 190 7.20 -3.21 -6.15
N TYR A 191 6.20 -3.43 -7.01
CA TYR A 191 5.85 -2.60 -8.17
C TYR A 191 4.42 -2.91 -8.64
N ASN A 192 3.93 -2.16 -9.63
CA ASN A 192 2.59 -2.26 -10.22
C ASN A 192 1.44 -2.10 -9.20
N ASN A 193 1.62 -1.20 -8.24
CA ASN A 193 0.64 -0.91 -7.20
C ASN A 193 -0.37 0.15 -7.65
N ASN A 194 -0.81 0.11 -8.91
CA ASN A 194 -1.81 1.03 -9.42
C ASN A 194 -3.16 0.34 -9.68
N ILE A 195 -4.24 1.08 -9.44
CA ILE A 195 -5.58 0.74 -9.89
C ILE A 195 -6.14 1.89 -10.73
N GLN A 196 -6.92 1.57 -11.74
CA GLN A 196 -7.74 2.54 -12.45
C GLN A 196 -9.20 2.38 -12.03
N ILE A 197 -9.79 3.47 -11.58
CA ILE A 197 -11.21 3.54 -11.27
C ILE A 197 -11.94 4.21 -12.45
N ILE A 198 -12.92 3.50 -13.00
CA ILE A 198 -13.79 3.96 -14.07
C ILE A 198 -15.22 3.95 -13.54
N GLN A 199 -15.94 5.05 -13.67
CA GLN A 199 -17.32 5.17 -13.17
C GLN A 199 -18.27 5.49 -14.33
N ASN A 200 -19.40 4.80 -14.37
CA ASN A 200 -20.53 5.18 -15.20
C ASN A 200 -21.76 5.46 -14.31
N ALA A 201 -22.96 5.51 -14.89
CA ALA A 201 -24.18 5.82 -14.14
C ALA A 201 -24.57 4.73 -13.12
N ASP A 202 -24.23 3.46 -13.40
CA ASP A 202 -24.79 2.28 -12.72
C ASP A 202 -23.72 1.27 -12.22
N HIS A 203 -22.45 1.54 -12.47
CA HIS A 203 -21.31 0.67 -12.14
C HIS A 203 -20.05 1.47 -11.81
N VAL A 204 -19.19 0.83 -11.01
CA VAL A 204 -17.79 1.20 -10.80
C VAL A 204 -16.93 0.02 -11.24
N VAL A 205 -15.94 0.29 -12.07
CA VAL A 205 -14.92 -0.69 -12.44
C VAL A 205 -13.62 -0.33 -11.75
N ILE A 206 -13.05 -1.30 -11.02
CA ILE A 206 -11.71 -1.21 -10.45
C ILE A 206 -10.82 -2.15 -11.25
N LEU A 207 -9.92 -1.59 -12.04
CA LEU A 207 -8.94 -2.33 -12.84
C LEU A 207 -7.59 -2.31 -12.12
N THR A 208 -7.08 -3.47 -11.72
CA THR A 208 -5.74 -3.57 -11.08
C THR A 208 -4.67 -3.77 -12.14
N GLU A 209 -3.58 -3.00 -12.05
CA GLU A 209 -2.46 -3.05 -13.01
C GLU A 209 -1.80 -4.43 -13.06
N MET A 210 -1.41 -4.96 -11.90
CA MET A 210 -0.75 -6.27 -11.82
C MET A 210 -1.76 -7.41 -12.06
N GLY A 211 -1.73 -7.98 -13.26
CA GLY A 211 -2.60 -9.10 -13.66
C GLY A 211 -3.84 -8.70 -14.47
N PHE A 212 -4.10 -7.39 -14.62
CA PHE A 212 -5.22 -6.84 -15.41
C PHE A 212 -6.61 -7.35 -15.00
N ASP A 213 -6.84 -7.52 -13.70
CA ASP A 213 -8.14 -7.97 -13.17
C ASP A 213 -9.12 -6.79 -13.08
N ALA A 214 -10.32 -6.99 -13.61
CA ALA A 214 -11.38 -5.98 -13.65
C ALA A 214 -12.52 -6.38 -12.72
N ARG A 215 -12.64 -5.66 -11.59
CA ARG A 215 -13.78 -5.84 -10.69
C ARG A 215 -14.89 -4.86 -11.03
N ILE A 216 -16.01 -5.40 -11.49
CA ILE A 216 -17.22 -4.63 -11.84
C ILE A 216 -18.17 -4.66 -10.64
N ILE A 217 -18.47 -3.48 -10.10
CA ILE A 217 -19.32 -3.29 -8.91
C ILE A 217 -20.57 -2.53 -9.34
N PRO A 218 -21.77 -3.12 -9.26
CA PRO A 218 -23.01 -2.40 -9.55
C PRO A 218 -23.29 -1.36 -8.46
N LEU A 219 -23.63 -0.15 -8.89
CA LEU A 219 -24.18 0.90 -8.04
C LEU A 219 -25.68 0.63 -7.89
N MET A 220 -26.06 0.03 -6.76
CA MET A 220 -27.46 -0.18 -6.44
C MET A 220 -28.19 1.17 -6.40
N LYS A 221 -29.37 1.24 -7.01
CA LYS A 221 -30.32 2.34 -6.83
C LYS A 221 -31.16 2.12 -5.59
#